data_AF-A0A7X0JDA3-F1
#
_entry.id   AF-A0A7X0JDA3-F1
#
_cell.length_a   1.000
_cell.length_b   1.000
_cell.length_c   1.000
_cell.angle_alpha   90.00
_cell.angle_beta   90.00
_cell.angle_gamma   90.00
#
_symmetry.space_group_name_H-M   'P 1'
#
loop_
_entity.id
_entity.type
_entity.pdbx_description
1 polymer ?
#
loop_
_entity_poly.entity_id
_entity_poly.type
_entity_poly.pdbx_seq_one_letter_code
_entity_poly.pdbx_strand_id
1 'polypeptide(L)'
;MTTTDHAHDAPVLSRRQAILGGAFLVTAGTAIARVPHHNIDLLGDRKIDKLIPQRIGAWEFYSKSGLVVPPADQLKDALYSQLMTRVYVAADALPVMLLIAQSGGQTGVLQVHRPEYCYPAGGFTLVGRDVLPVALPGSRLEATAITATADDRTEQLLYWTRVGEDMPLTWARQRWCACRR
;
A
#
# COMPACT_ATOMS: atom_id res chain seq x y z
N MET A 1 -35.46 14.81 61.24
CA MET A 1 -35.05 14.98 59.83
C MET A 1 -33.56 15.32 59.84
N THR A 2 -32.71 14.29 59.82
CA THR A 2 -31.25 14.41 59.86
C THR A 2 -30.73 14.23 58.44
N THR A 3 -30.27 15.32 57.84
CA THR A 3 -29.66 15.31 56.50
C THR A 3 -28.26 14.70 56.62
N THR A 4 -28.09 13.49 56.10
CA THR A 4 -26.77 12.89 55.87
C THR A 4 -26.07 13.64 54.75
N ASP A 5 -25.06 14.42 55.10
CA ASP A 5 -24.13 15.03 54.14
C ASP A 5 -23.15 13.95 53.68
N HIS A 6 -23.44 13.34 52.52
CA HIS A 6 -22.51 12.44 51.85
C HIS A 6 -21.47 13.30 51.12
N ALA A 7 -20.39 13.65 51.82
CA ALA A 7 -19.19 14.18 51.18
C ALA A 7 -18.73 13.18 50.11
N HIS A 8 -18.78 13.60 48.85
CA HIS A 8 -18.24 12.85 47.73
C HIS A 8 -16.71 12.94 47.85
N ASP A 9 -16.08 11.92 48.44
CA ASP A 9 -14.62 11.82 48.46
C ASP A 9 -14.11 11.85 47.02
N ALA A 10 -13.42 12.93 46.66
CA ALA A 10 -12.78 13.05 45.36
C ALA A 10 -11.79 11.88 45.20
N PRO A 11 -11.81 11.14 44.08
CA PRO A 11 -10.96 9.97 43.93
C PRO A 11 -9.49 10.39 43.98
N VAL A 12 -8.82 10.07 45.08
CA VAL A 12 -7.38 10.31 45.25
C VAL A 12 -6.62 9.29 44.40
N LEU A 13 -5.80 9.78 43.47
CA LEU A 13 -4.95 8.96 42.63
C LEU A 13 -4.03 8.09 43.50
N SER A 14 -4.26 6.77 43.51
CA SER A 14 -3.38 5.83 44.18
C SER A 14 -2.01 5.76 43.48
N ARG A 15 -0.95 5.42 44.21
CA ARG A 15 0.41 5.21 43.65
C ARG A 15 0.41 4.26 42.45
N ARG A 16 -0.44 3.22 42.45
CA ARG A 16 -0.58 2.30 41.32
C ARG A 16 -1.19 2.99 40.10
N GLN A 17 -2.25 3.77 40.29
CA GLN A 17 -2.86 4.55 39.21
C GLN A 17 -1.90 5.61 38.66
N ALA A 18 -1.10 6.26 39.52
CA ALA A 18 -0.08 7.20 39.09
C ALA A 18 1.02 6.54 38.24
N ILE A 19 1.51 5.36 38.65
CA ILE A 19 2.51 4.60 37.89
C ILE A 19 1.96 4.14 36.54
N LEU A 20 0.76 3.53 36.53
CA LEU A 20 0.14 3.05 35.30
C LEU A 20 -0.21 4.20 34.35
N GLY A 21 -0.76 5.30 34.89
CA GLY A 21 -1.04 6.51 34.12
C GLY A 21 0.23 7.12 33.51
N GLY A 22 1.31 7.19 34.29
CA GLY A 22 2.62 7.61 33.79
C GLY A 22 3.15 6.70 32.67
N ALA A 23 3.06 5.39 32.84
CA ALA A 23 3.47 4.43 31.81
C ALA A 23 2.67 4.58 30.51
N PHE A 24 1.35 4.78 30.61
CA PHE A 24 0.49 5.02 29.43
C PHE A 24 0.79 6.37 28.76
N LEU A 25 1.04 7.43 29.53
CA LEU A 25 1.42 8.74 28.98
C LEU A 25 2.76 8.68 28.23
N VAL A 26 3.76 8.00 28.80
CA VAL A 26 5.06 7.79 28.13
C VAL A 26 4.88 6.98 26.85
N THR A 27 4.08 5.91 26.90
CA THR A 27 3.82 5.07 25.71
C THR A 27 3.07 5.86 24.62
N ALA A 28 2.05 6.63 24.99
CA ALA A 28 1.30 7.46 24.05
C ALA A 28 2.16 8.58 23.46
N GLY A 29 2.95 9.27 24.30
CA GLY A 29 3.85 10.34 23.87
C GLY A 29 4.93 9.84 22.92
N THR A 30 5.54 8.69 23.23
CA THR A 30 6.53 8.05 22.34
C THR A 30 5.91 7.58 21.04
N ALA A 31 4.69 7.02 21.06
CA ALA A 31 3.97 6.64 19.86
C ALA A 31 3.72 7.86 18.96
N ILE A 32 3.15 8.94 19.49
CA ILE A 32 2.86 10.18 18.74
C ILE A 32 4.15 10.77 18.16
N ALA A 33 5.22 10.87 18.96
CA ALA A 33 6.50 11.41 18.52
C ALA A 33 7.17 10.57 17.40
N ARG A 34 6.79 9.29 17.27
CA ARG A 34 7.32 8.37 16.26
C ARG A 34 6.43 8.22 15.03
N VAL A 35 5.24 8.80 14.99
CA VAL A 35 4.39 8.76 13.78
C VAL A 35 5.04 9.63 12.68
N PRO A 36 5.32 9.09 11.49
CA PRO A 36 5.82 9.89 10.38
C PRO A 36 4.72 10.79 9.84
N HIS A 37 4.90 12.11 9.94
CA HIS A 37 3.93 13.10 9.45
C HIS A 37 4.33 13.77 8.13
N HIS A 38 5.49 13.42 7.57
CA HIS A 38 5.99 14.07 6.36
C HIS A 38 5.54 13.33 5.10
N ASN A 39 4.96 14.08 4.16
CA ASN A 39 4.69 13.58 2.82
C ASN A 39 5.98 13.68 2.01
N ILE A 40 6.49 12.55 1.54
CA ILE A 40 7.63 12.53 0.62
C ILE A 40 7.06 12.47 -0.79
N ASP A 41 7.05 13.62 -1.45
CA ASP A 41 6.72 13.70 -2.87
C ASP A 41 7.98 13.61 -3.73
N LEU A 42 8.36 12.38 -4.09
CA LEU A 42 9.52 12.14 -4.97
C LEU A 42 9.25 12.55 -6.43
N LEU A 43 8.00 12.76 -6.81
CA LEU A 43 7.60 13.06 -8.18
C LEU A 43 7.31 14.55 -8.36
N GLY A 44 6.97 15.27 -7.28
CA GLY A 44 6.57 16.67 -7.32
C GLY A 44 5.42 16.88 -8.30
N ASP A 45 5.54 17.90 -9.15
CA ASP A 45 4.57 18.16 -10.22
C ASP A 45 4.59 17.12 -11.35
N ARG A 46 5.56 16.19 -11.38
CA ARG A 46 5.60 15.14 -12.40
C ARG A 46 4.51 14.12 -12.13
N LYS A 47 3.53 14.06 -13.05
CA LYS A 47 2.51 13.01 -13.05
C LYS A 47 3.09 11.73 -13.66
N ILE A 48 2.88 10.58 -13.02
CA ILE A 48 3.24 9.24 -13.50
C ILE A 48 2.76 9.04 -14.94
N ASP A 49 1.55 9.54 -15.26
CA ASP A 49 0.99 9.47 -16.61
C ASP A 49 1.90 10.11 -17.69
N LYS A 50 2.68 11.15 -17.35
CA LYS A 50 3.64 11.78 -18.27
C LYS A 50 4.98 11.05 -18.36
N LEU A 51 5.32 10.24 -17.34
CA LEU A 51 6.59 9.50 -17.28
C LEU A 51 6.51 8.16 -18.02
N ILE A 52 5.33 7.54 -18.04
CA ILE A 52 5.14 6.27 -18.72
C ILE A 52 4.89 6.52 -20.21
N PRO A 53 5.68 5.90 -21.12
CA PRO A 53 5.46 6.05 -22.56
C PRO A 53 4.09 5.55 -23.03
N GLN A 54 3.58 6.15 -24.10
CA GLN A 54 2.38 5.67 -24.80
C GLN A 54 2.66 4.41 -25.64
N ARG A 55 3.93 4.12 -25.94
CA ARG A 55 4.35 2.93 -26.68
C ARG A 55 5.50 2.23 -25.94
N ILE A 56 5.40 0.92 -25.78
CA ILE A 56 6.41 0.07 -25.16
C ILE A 56 6.70 -1.05 -26.15
N GLY A 57 7.88 -1.06 -26.77
CA GLY A 57 8.19 -2.03 -27.83
C GLY A 57 7.18 -1.96 -28.98
N ALA A 58 6.49 -3.09 -29.23
CA ALA A 58 5.41 -3.23 -30.22
C ALA A 58 4.01 -2.88 -29.68
N TRP A 59 3.87 -2.68 -28.37
CA TRP A 59 2.59 -2.40 -27.74
C TRP A 59 2.30 -0.90 -27.70
N GLU A 60 1.09 -0.52 -28.11
CA GLU A 60 0.60 0.86 -28.12
C GLU A 60 -0.57 1.02 -27.14
N PHE A 61 -0.65 2.19 -26.52
CA PHE A 61 -1.74 2.52 -25.60
C PHE A 61 -3.10 2.46 -26.31
N TYR A 62 -4.02 1.69 -25.74
CA TYR A 62 -5.37 1.52 -26.25
C TYR A 62 -6.41 2.18 -25.35
N SER A 63 -6.39 1.88 -24.04
CA SER A 63 -7.40 2.38 -23.11
C SER A 63 -6.88 2.48 -21.66
N LYS A 64 -7.62 3.19 -20.81
CA LYS A 64 -7.40 3.21 -19.34
C LYS A 64 -8.28 2.21 -18.59
N SER A 65 -9.12 1.45 -19.31
CA SER A 65 -10.18 0.58 -18.79
C SER A 65 -9.84 -0.89 -19.03
N GLY A 66 -10.10 -1.77 -18.06
CA GLY A 66 -9.85 -3.20 -18.17
C GLY A 66 -9.13 -3.84 -16.97
N LEU A 67 -8.58 -3.02 -16.07
CA LEU A 67 -7.99 -3.50 -14.83
C LEU A 67 -8.98 -3.46 -13.67
N VAL A 68 -8.88 -4.44 -12.77
CA VAL A 68 -9.52 -4.39 -11.46
C VAL A 68 -8.83 -3.30 -10.63
N VAL A 69 -9.52 -2.18 -10.42
CA VAL A 69 -9.05 -1.05 -9.61
C VAL A 69 -9.93 -0.87 -8.38
N PRO A 70 -9.40 -0.30 -7.29
CA PRO A 70 -10.22 0.18 -6.19
C PRO A 70 -11.27 1.19 -6.68
N PRO A 71 -12.49 1.19 -6.14
CA PRO A 71 -13.52 2.17 -6.49
C PRO A 71 -13.01 3.61 -6.23
N ALA A 72 -13.46 4.55 -7.06
CA ALA A 72 -13.11 5.96 -6.89
C ALA A 72 -13.95 6.58 -5.77
N ASP A 73 -13.41 6.67 -4.56
CA ASP A 73 -14.03 7.29 -3.40
C ASP A 73 -13.04 8.24 -2.67
N GLN A 74 -13.53 8.98 -1.67
CA GLN A 74 -12.70 9.89 -0.87
C GLN A 74 -11.56 9.16 -0.14
N LEU A 75 -11.74 7.85 0.13
CA LEU A 75 -10.74 7.01 0.75
C LEU A 75 -9.57 6.72 -0.21
N LYS A 76 -9.83 6.46 -1.50
CA LYS A 76 -8.81 6.35 -2.53
C LYS A 76 -7.92 7.60 -2.58
N ASP A 77 -8.52 8.78 -2.55
CA ASP A 77 -7.78 10.05 -2.69
C ASP A 77 -6.97 10.40 -1.43
N ALA A 78 -7.40 9.92 -0.26
CA ALA A 78 -6.60 9.96 0.97
C ALA A 78 -5.42 8.96 0.95
N LEU A 79 -5.54 7.87 0.19
CA LEU A 79 -4.57 6.77 0.18
C LEU A 79 -3.53 6.88 -0.94
N TYR A 80 -3.92 7.32 -2.15
CA TYR A 80 -3.05 7.41 -3.31
C TYR A 80 -2.94 8.85 -3.82
N SER A 81 -1.71 9.37 -3.87
CA SER A 81 -1.42 10.64 -4.53
C SER A 81 -1.49 10.52 -6.04
N GLN A 82 -1.16 9.36 -6.60
CA GLN A 82 -1.22 9.08 -8.03
C GLN A 82 -1.64 7.62 -8.29
N LEU A 83 -2.64 7.42 -9.13
CA LEU A 83 -3.07 6.10 -9.62
C LEU A 83 -3.18 6.16 -11.14
N MET A 84 -2.50 5.25 -11.83
CA MET A 84 -2.53 5.14 -13.28
C MET A 84 -2.84 3.71 -13.71
N THR A 85 -3.79 3.56 -14.61
CA THR A 85 -4.07 2.31 -15.32
C THR A 85 -3.95 2.51 -16.83
N ARG A 86 -3.35 1.52 -17.50
CA ARG A 86 -3.24 1.48 -18.96
C ARG A 86 -3.37 0.06 -19.46
N VAL A 87 -4.03 -0.08 -20.61
CA VAL A 87 -4.03 -1.28 -21.43
C VAL A 87 -3.28 -0.95 -22.71
N TYR A 88 -2.28 -1.75 -23.01
CA TYR A 88 -1.54 -1.68 -24.25
C TYR A 88 -1.88 -2.89 -25.13
N VAL A 89 -2.00 -2.67 -26.43
CA VAL A 89 -2.32 -3.71 -27.42
C VAL A 89 -1.23 -3.76 -28.49
N ALA A 90 -1.05 -4.93 -29.08
CA ALA A 90 -0.20 -5.15 -30.25
C ALA A 90 -0.92 -6.12 -31.20
N ALA A 91 -0.59 -6.07 -32.50
CA ALA A 91 -1.26 -6.92 -33.49
C ALA A 91 -1.00 -8.41 -33.26
N ASP A 92 0.23 -8.77 -32.88
CA ASP A 92 0.70 -10.16 -32.81
C ASP A 92 1.03 -10.62 -31.37
N ALA A 93 0.51 -9.94 -30.35
CA ALA A 93 0.78 -10.28 -28.95
C ALA A 93 -0.41 -10.01 -28.03
N LEU A 94 -0.42 -10.68 -26.87
CA LEU A 94 -1.43 -10.48 -25.84
C LEU A 94 -1.41 -9.04 -25.30
N PRO A 95 -2.57 -8.50 -24.90
CA PRO A 95 -2.65 -7.18 -24.29
C PRO A 95 -1.90 -7.13 -22.96
N VAL A 96 -1.27 -6.00 -22.68
CA VAL A 96 -0.54 -5.75 -21.43
C VAL A 96 -1.32 -4.74 -20.59
N MET A 97 -1.67 -5.16 -19.38
CA MET A 97 -2.33 -4.33 -18.39
C MET A 97 -1.31 -3.80 -17.38
N LEU A 98 -1.21 -2.47 -17.25
CA LEU A 98 -0.29 -1.79 -16.35
C LEU A 98 -1.07 -0.99 -15.30
N LEU A 99 -0.77 -1.25 -14.03
CA LEU A 99 -1.23 -0.45 -12.89
C LEU A 99 -0.03 0.09 -12.13
N ILE A 100 -0.04 1.40 -11.87
CA ILE A 100 0.92 2.03 -10.96
C ILE A 100 0.14 2.84 -9.94
N ALA A 101 0.31 2.50 -8.67
CA ALA A 101 -0.26 3.22 -7.54
C ALA A 101 0.87 3.77 -6.69
N GLN A 102 0.85 5.07 -6.44
CA GLN A 102 1.83 5.78 -5.64
C GLN A 102 1.11 6.60 -4.57
N SER A 103 1.71 6.62 -3.38
CA SER A 103 1.26 7.45 -2.28
C SER A 103 2.37 8.34 -1.78
N GLY A 104 2.05 9.61 -1.57
CA GLY A 104 2.96 10.63 -1.07
C GLY A 104 3.09 10.59 0.46
N GLY A 105 2.16 9.95 1.16
CA GLY A 105 2.18 9.84 2.62
C GLY A 105 2.90 8.58 3.09
N GLN A 106 3.89 8.73 3.98
CA GLN A 106 4.56 7.61 4.65
C GLN A 106 4.04 7.37 6.07
N THR A 107 2.74 7.61 6.29
CA THR A 107 2.10 7.48 7.62
C THR A 107 1.97 6.02 8.09
N GLY A 108 2.38 5.04 7.27
CA GLY A 108 2.20 3.60 7.53
C GLY A 108 0.75 3.11 7.39
N VAL A 109 -0.19 4.04 7.20
CA VAL A 109 -1.62 3.74 7.02
C VAL A 109 -1.88 3.04 5.69
N LEU A 110 -1.14 3.41 4.63
CA LEU A 110 -1.27 2.75 3.34
C LEU A 110 -0.61 1.37 3.38
N GLN A 111 -1.45 0.33 3.38
CA GLN A 111 -1.03 -1.03 3.11
C GLN A 111 -1.17 -1.29 1.62
N VAL A 112 -0.06 -1.67 0.96
CA VAL A 112 -0.09 -2.11 -0.43
C VAL A 112 -0.92 -3.38 -0.51
N HIS A 113 -2.07 -3.31 -1.18
CA HIS A 113 -2.87 -4.49 -1.51
C HIS A 113 -2.13 -5.28 -2.58
N ARG A 114 -1.76 -6.52 -2.24
CA ARG A 114 -1.05 -7.40 -3.16
C ARG A 114 -2.05 -8.32 -3.89
N PRO A 115 -1.74 -8.77 -5.12
CA PRO A 115 -2.62 -9.65 -5.87
C PRO A 115 -3.07 -10.89 -5.10
N GLU A 116 -2.23 -11.41 -4.21
CA GLU A 116 -2.52 -12.57 -3.36
C GLU A 116 -3.77 -12.44 -2.49
N TYR A 117 -4.24 -11.21 -2.25
CA TYR A 117 -5.43 -10.95 -1.43
C TYR A 117 -6.63 -10.52 -2.27
N CYS A 118 -6.44 -9.64 -3.27
CA CYS A 118 -7.55 -9.10 -4.04
C CYS A 118 -8.02 -10.00 -5.19
N TYR A 119 -7.14 -10.81 -5.79
CA TYR A 119 -7.53 -11.71 -6.88
C TYR A 119 -8.42 -12.86 -6.40
N PRO A 120 -8.12 -13.54 -5.27
CA PRO A 120 -9.04 -14.54 -4.72
C PRO A 120 -10.41 -13.96 -4.35
N ALA A 121 -10.44 -12.74 -3.79
CA ALA A 121 -11.70 -12.04 -3.53
C ALA A 121 -12.50 -11.73 -4.82
N GLY A 122 -11.81 -11.58 -5.95
CA GLY A 122 -12.41 -11.44 -7.28
C GLY A 122 -12.70 -12.77 -8.00
N GLY A 123 -12.58 -13.91 -7.34
CA GLY A 123 -12.89 -15.22 -7.91
C GLY A 123 -11.74 -15.93 -8.64
N PHE A 124 -10.51 -15.42 -8.55
CA PHE A 124 -9.36 -16.07 -9.17
C PHE A 124 -8.66 -17.06 -8.24
N THR A 125 -8.27 -18.20 -8.78
CA THR A 125 -7.31 -19.13 -8.18
C THR A 125 -5.90 -18.75 -8.60
N LEU A 126 -4.99 -18.63 -7.64
CA LEU A 126 -3.60 -18.27 -7.87
C LEU A 126 -2.71 -19.51 -7.93
N VAL A 127 -1.86 -19.60 -8.96
CA VAL A 127 -1.00 -20.75 -9.24
C VAL A 127 0.41 -20.27 -9.57
N GLY A 128 1.42 -20.89 -8.95
CA GLY A 128 2.84 -20.59 -9.16
C GLY A 128 3.22 -19.21 -8.60
N ARG A 129 4.18 -19.15 -7.70
CA ARG A 129 4.67 -17.87 -7.17
C ARG A 129 6.19 -17.87 -7.20
N ASP A 130 6.73 -17.13 -8.14
CA ASP A 130 8.17 -17.06 -8.38
C ASP A 130 8.68 -15.64 -8.21
N VAL A 131 9.92 -15.51 -7.72
CA VAL A 131 10.61 -14.22 -7.66
C VAL A 131 11.56 -14.18 -8.84
N LEU A 132 11.32 -13.22 -9.75
CA LEU A 132 12.08 -13.06 -10.98
C LEU A 132 12.91 -11.77 -10.93
N PRO A 133 14.20 -11.82 -11.31
CA PRO A 133 15.01 -10.62 -11.46
C PRO A 133 14.66 -9.89 -12.76
N VAL A 134 14.21 -8.65 -12.65
CA VAL A 134 14.04 -7.71 -13.77
C VAL A 134 15.30 -6.85 -13.89
N ALA A 135 15.97 -6.94 -15.03
CA ALA A 135 17.16 -6.13 -15.30
C ALA A 135 16.76 -4.67 -15.57
N LEU A 136 17.42 -3.75 -14.88
CA LEU A 136 17.30 -2.30 -15.08
C LEU A 136 18.66 -1.73 -15.44
N PRO A 137 18.73 -0.54 -16.07
CA PRO A 137 20.01 0.15 -16.25
C PRO A 137 20.71 0.35 -14.90
N GLY A 138 21.84 -0.33 -14.71
CA GLY A 138 22.67 -0.22 -13.49
C GLY A 138 22.12 -0.90 -12.23
N SER A 139 21.02 -1.66 -12.31
CA SER A 139 20.46 -2.37 -11.14
C SER A 139 19.62 -3.59 -11.52
N ARG A 140 19.17 -4.34 -10.52
CA ARG A 140 18.14 -5.39 -10.67
C ARG A 140 17.01 -5.13 -9.70
N LEU A 141 15.80 -5.40 -10.17
CA LEU A 141 14.57 -5.33 -9.40
C LEU A 141 14.03 -6.75 -9.21
N GLU A 142 13.74 -7.12 -7.97
CA GLU A 142 13.03 -8.39 -7.70
C GLU A 142 11.53 -8.17 -7.88
N ALA A 143 10.93 -8.86 -8.85
CA ALA A 143 9.49 -8.85 -9.10
C ALA A 143 8.90 -10.21 -8.75
N THR A 144 7.67 -10.23 -8.26
CA THR A 144 6.90 -11.45 -8.03
C THR A 144 6.06 -11.74 -9.27
N ALA A 145 6.23 -12.93 -9.83
CA ALA A 145 5.42 -13.48 -10.90
C ALA A 145 4.41 -14.49 -10.34
N ILE A 146 3.15 -14.40 -10.78
CA ILE A 146 2.08 -15.32 -10.37
C ILE A 146 1.05 -15.46 -11.48
N THR A 147 0.54 -16.66 -11.69
CA THR A 147 -0.58 -16.90 -12.61
C THR A 147 -1.89 -16.83 -11.82
N ALA A 148 -2.85 -16.03 -12.30
CA ALA A 148 -4.20 -15.97 -11.77
C ALA A 148 -5.18 -16.58 -12.78
N THR A 149 -6.01 -17.51 -12.34
CA THR A 149 -6.96 -18.26 -13.18
C THR A 149 -8.38 -18.12 -12.65
N ALA A 150 -9.33 -17.77 -13.52
CA ALA A 150 -10.76 -17.80 -13.29
C ALA A 150 -11.42 -18.61 -14.43
N ASP A 151 -12.72 -18.88 -14.34
CA ASP A 151 -13.43 -19.76 -15.27
C ASP A 151 -13.28 -19.35 -16.76
N ASP A 152 -13.24 -18.05 -17.03
CA ASP A 152 -13.17 -17.48 -18.38
C ASP A 152 -11.86 -16.74 -18.68
N ARG A 153 -10.94 -16.64 -17.70
CA ARG A 153 -9.80 -15.73 -17.79
C ARG A 153 -8.56 -16.25 -17.08
N THR A 154 -7.42 -16.19 -17.75
CA THR A 154 -6.10 -16.42 -17.15
C THR A 154 -5.24 -15.19 -17.33
N GLU A 155 -4.67 -14.69 -16.23
CA GLU A 155 -3.81 -13.52 -16.19
C GLU A 155 -2.43 -13.87 -15.67
N GLN A 156 -1.40 -13.36 -16.35
CA GLN A 156 -0.01 -13.45 -15.90
C GLN A 156 0.36 -12.15 -15.21
N LEU A 157 0.58 -12.23 -13.90
CA LEU A 157 0.87 -11.07 -13.07
C LEU A 157 2.36 -10.98 -12.82
N LEU A 158 2.94 -9.81 -13.05
CA LEU A 158 4.31 -9.47 -12.65
C LEU A 158 4.26 -8.16 -11.89
N TYR A 159 4.59 -8.18 -10.60
CA TYR A 159 4.46 -7.01 -9.74
C TYR A 159 5.63 -6.85 -8.76
N TRP A 160 5.86 -5.63 -8.31
CA TRP A 160 6.78 -5.33 -7.22
C TRP A 160 6.20 -4.25 -6.32
N THR A 161 6.74 -4.11 -5.12
CA THR A 161 6.33 -3.08 -4.17
C THR A 161 7.56 -2.35 -3.66
N ARG A 162 7.42 -1.05 -3.35
CA ARG A 162 8.51 -0.23 -2.81
C ARG A 162 8.00 0.51 -1.58
N VAL A 163 8.75 0.41 -0.47
CA VAL A 163 8.53 1.18 0.76
C VAL A 163 9.78 1.99 1.03
N GLY A 164 9.75 3.24 0.55
CA GLY A 164 10.92 4.09 0.47
C GLY A 164 12.06 3.45 -0.32
N GLU A 165 13.17 3.06 0.30
CA GLU A 165 14.30 2.44 -0.40
C GLU A 165 14.27 0.91 -0.40
N ASP A 166 13.36 0.31 0.37
CA ASP A 166 13.22 -1.14 0.44
C ASP A 166 12.19 -1.65 -0.58
N MET A 167 12.43 -2.83 -1.14
CA MET A 167 11.52 -3.53 -2.06
C MET A 167 11.05 -4.85 -1.44
N PRO A 168 10.07 -4.83 -0.52
CA PRO A 168 9.68 -6.01 0.23
C PRO A 168 8.91 -7.02 -0.64
N LEU A 169 9.37 -8.27 -0.66
CA LEU A 169 8.69 -9.38 -1.36
C LEU A 169 7.53 -10.00 -0.57
N THR A 170 7.42 -9.72 0.72
CA THR A 170 6.39 -10.28 1.59
C THR A 170 5.74 -9.19 2.43
N TRP A 171 4.52 -9.47 2.87
CA TRP A 171 3.78 -8.59 3.77
C TRP A 171 4.49 -8.35 5.11
N ALA A 172 5.09 -9.40 5.69
CA ALA A 172 5.83 -9.27 6.95
C ALA A 172 7.04 -8.35 6.80
N ARG A 173 7.80 -8.50 5.69
CA ARG A 173 8.94 -7.62 5.39
C ARG A 173 8.50 -6.19 5.12
N GLN A 174 7.36 -6.00 4.45
CA GLN A 174 6.77 -4.68 4.23
C GLN A 174 6.46 -3.97 5.55
N ARG A 175 5.83 -4.66 6.51
CA ARG A 175 5.58 -4.12 7.86
C ARG A 175 6.88 -3.75 8.57
N TRP A 176 7.89 -4.62 8.49
CA TRP A 176 9.19 -4.34 9.08
C TRP A 176 9.85 -3.08 8.48
N CYS A 177 9.84 -2.94 7.15
CA CYS A 177 10.37 -1.77 6.45
C CYS A 177 9.64 -0.47 6.84
N ALA A 178 8.32 -0.55 7.09
CA ALA A 178 7.55 0.60 7.57
C ALA A 178 7.90 0.98 9.02
N CYS A 179 8.20 0.01 9.90
CA CYS A 179 8.53 0.27 11.31
C CYS A 179 9.99 0.69 11.55
N ARG A 180 10.92 0.33 10.67
CA ARG A 180 12.37 0.63 10.85
C ARG A 180 12.72 2.11 10.62
N ARG A 181 11.82 2.87 10.02
CA ARG A 181 12.04 4.28 9.65
C ARG A 181 11.76 5.24 10.80
#